data_AF-A0A966KXK8-F1
#
_entry.id   AF-A0A966KXK8-F1
#
_cell.length_a   1.000
_cell.length_b   1.000
_cell.length_c   1.000
_cell.angle_alpha   90.00
_cell.angle_beta   90.00
_cell.angle_gamma   90.00
#
_symmetry.space_group_name_H-M   'P 1'
#
loop_
_entity.id
_entity.type
_entity.pdbx_description
1 polymer ?
#
loop_
_entity_poly.entity_id
_entity_poly.type
_entity_poly.pdbx_seq_one_letter_code
_entity_poly.pdbx_strand_id
1 'polypeptide(L)'
;PVNIVLNYLANKLNLDYDNKGSLAETGIINNVLLKELNALPFYQQHAPKSLGFEFVVNQIFPLLDKYNLPIIDLLRTYTEHIAQQLAQNLQAHKSVLVTGGGAYNQFLIKRFKELSHCELILPSSEIIEFKEALIFAFLGLLRLENKVNCLKSVTGASKDHSSGKIF
;
A
#
# COMPACT_ATOMS: atom_id res chain seq x y z
N PRO A 1 2.39 4.25 0.36
CA PRO A 1 1.40 4.34 -0.74
C PRO A 1 1.83 3.37 -1.84
N VAL A 2 0.90 2.76 -2.60
CA VAL A 2 1.22 1.67 -3.53
C VAL A 2 0.85 2.06 -4.97
N ASN A 3 -0.36 1.71 -5.41
CA ASN A 3 -0.75 1.86 -6.82
C ASN A 3 -0.84 3.31 -7.29
N ILE A 4 -1.19 4.27 -6.43
CA ILE A 4 -1.23 5.70 -6.83
C ILE A 4 0.13 6.15 -7.40
N VAL A 5 1.23 5.70 -6.81
CA VAL A 5 2.58 6.10 -7.22
C VAL A 5 3.08 5.28 -8.41
N LEU A 6 2.83 3.96 -8.39
CA LEU A 6 3.19 3.11 -9.52
C LEU A 6 2.42 3.52 -10.79
N ASN A 7 1.14 3.87 -10.67
CA ASN A 7 0.34 4.35 -11.78
C ASN A 7 0.82 5.72 -12.26
N TYR A 8 1.18 6.65 -11.36
CA TYR A 8 1.78 7.93 -11.76
C TYR A 8 3.01 7.72 -12.65
N LEU A 9 3.90 6.80 -12.27
CA LEU A 9 5.08 6.48 -13.07
C LEU A 9 4.71 5.78 -14.39
N ALA A 10 3.81 4.80 -14.37
CA ALA A 10 3.35 4.11 -15.58
C ALA A 10 2.69 5.08 -16.59
N ASN A 11 1.94 6.07 -16.10
CA ASN A 11 1.30 7.08 -16.95
C ASN A 11 2.31 7.93 -17.73
N LYS A 12 3.54 8.12 -17.22
CA LYS A 12 4.62 8.77 -17.98
C LYS A 12 5.09 7.97 -19.19
N LEU A 13 4.71 6.69 -19.28
CA LEU A 13 4.90 5.80 -20.43
C LEU A 13 3.60 5.59 -21.23
N ASN A 14 2.55 6.40 -20.99
CA ASN A 14 1.21 6.26 -21.56
C ASN A 14 0.51 4.93 -21.22
N LEU A 15 0.74 4.42 -20.02
CA LEU A 15 0.08 3.22 -19.49
C LEU A 15 -0.71 3.58 -18.22
N ASP A 16 -1.92 3.04 -18.07
CA ASP A 16 -2.73 3.28 -16.88
C ASP A 16 -2.07 2.74 -15.60
N TYR A 17 -1.36 1.61 -15.72
CA TYR A 17 -0.63 0.94 -14.65
C TYR A 17 0.45 0.00 -15.21
N ASP A 18 1.41 -0.41 -14.36
CA ASP A 18 2.40 -1.43 -14.68
C ASP A 18 1.79 -2.83 -14.50
N ASN A 19 1.38 -3.46 -15.60
CA ASN A 19 0.70 -4.75 -15.57
C ASN A 19 1.58 -5.83 -14.93
N LYS A 20 1.09 -6.43 -13.83
CA LYS A 20 1.81 -7.43 -13.01
C LYS A 20 3.16 -6.97 -12.44
N GLY A 21 3.51 -5.70 -12.56
CA GLY A 21 4.84 -5.18 -12.24
C GLY A 21 5.92 -5.60 -13.25
N SER A 22 5.55 -5.93 -14.49
CA SER A 22 6.49 -6.44 -15.50
C SER A 22 7.52 -5.41 -15.93
N LEU A 23 7.18 -4.12 -15.96
CA LEU A 23 8.17 -3.08 -16.23
C LEU A 23 9.12 -2.95 -15.05
N ALA A 24 8.59 -2.80 -13.83
CA ALA A 24 9.37 -2.72 -12.61
C ALA A 24 10.37 -3.90 -12.49
N GLU A 25 10.00 -5.12 -12.88
CA GLU A 25 10.88 -6.28 -12.81
C GLU A 25 12.17 -6.12 -13.66
N THR A 26 12.08 -5.42 -14.80
CA THR A 26 13.21 -5.21 -15.72
C THR A 26 14.14 -4.06 -15.32
N GLY A 27 13.71 -3.18 -14.42
CA GLY A 27 14.49 -2.02 -14.01
C GLY A 27 15.63 -2.34 -13.07
N ILE A 28 16.49 -1.34 -12.88
CA ILE A 28 17.63 -1.36 -11.96
C ILE A 28 17.30 -0.52 -10.73
N ILE A 29 17.61 -1.05 -9.54
CA ILE A 29 17.39 -0.33 -8.28
C ILE A 29 18.39 0.82 -8.20
N ASN A 30 17.88 2.04 -7.98
CA ASN A 30 18.71 3.16 -7.54
C ASN A 30 18.79 3.17 -6.00
N ASN A 31 19.94 2.76 -5.46
CA ASN A 31 20.12 2.65 -4.00
C ASN A 31 20.06 3.98 -3.26
N VAL A 32 20.42 5.10 -3.90
CA VAL A 32 20.37 6.43 -3.27
C VAL A 32 18.92 6.85 -3.08
N LEU A 33 18.11 6.78 -4.14
CA LEU A 33 16.68 7.04 -4.08
C LEU A 33 15.95 6.09 -3.12
N LEU A 34 16.27 4.79 -3.16
CA LEU A 34 15.70 3.81 -2.24
C LEU A 34 15.94 4.19 -0.77
N LYS A 35 17.17 4.62 -0.46
CA LYS A 35 17.53 5.07 0.88
C LYS A 35 16.76 6.32 1.29
N GLU A 36 16.64 7.32 0.40
CA GLU A 36 15.86 8.53 0.67
C GLU A 36 14.37 8.23 0.88
N LEU A 37 13.77 7.35 0.06
CA LEU A 37 12.38 6.92 0.20
C LEU A 37 12.10 6.26 1.56
N ASN A 38 12.99 5.34 1.98
CA ASN A 38 12.86 4.66 3.27
C ASN A 38 13.16 5.57 4.47
N ALA A 39 13.87 6.68 4.26
CA ALA A 39 14.19 7.63 5.32
C ALA A 39 13.07 8.65 5.59
N LEU A 40 12.00 8.68 4.79
CA LEU A 40 10.90 9.63 4.97
C LEU A 40 10.28 9.52 6.39
N PRO A 41 10.07 10.63 7.11
CA PRO A 41 9.68 10.60 8.53
C PRO A 41 8.44 9.76 8.85
N PHE A 42 7.46 9.72 7.95
CA PHE A 42 6.23 8.94 8.14
C PHE A 42 6.50 7.46 8.43
N TYR A 43 7.50 6.86 7.77
CA TYR A 43 7.78 5.44 7.91
C TYR A 43 8.38 5.08 9.28
N GLN A 44 8.93 6.06 10.01
CA GLN A 44 9.47 5.89 11.36
C GLN A 44 8.41 6.06 12.47
N GLN A 45 7.22 6.55 12.15
CA GLN A 45 6.16 6.77 13.13
C GLN A 45 5.54 5.44 13.61
N HIS A 46 5.12 5.37 14.87
CA HIS A 46 4.34 4.24 15.38
C HIS A 46 2.84 4.38 15.04
N ALA A 47 2.09 3.28 15.11
CA ALA A 47 0.64 3.31 15.01
C ALA A 47 0.00 4.02 16.22
N PRO A 48 -1.20 4.63 16.07
CA PRO A 48 -2.02 4.72 14.86
C PRO A 48 -1.53 5.82 13.91
N LYS A 49 -1.49 5.53 12.60
CA LYS A 49 -1.10 6.48 11.56
C LYS A 49 -1.78 6.15 10.24
N SER A 50 -2.06 7.17 9.43
CA SER A 50 -2.66 7.04 8.10
C SER A 50 -2.03 8.01 7.12
N LEU A 51 -2.08 7.69 5.83
CA LEU A 51 -1.66 8.59 4.75
C LEU A 51 -2.82 8.87 3.81
N GLY A 52 -2.87 10.12 3.36
CA GLY A 52 -3.72 10.57 2.26
C GLY A 52 -2.93 10.76 0.96
N PHE A 53 -3.66 11.16 -0.08
CA PHE A 53 -3.10 11.51 -1.39
C PHE A 53 -2.14 12.71 -1.32
N GLU A 54 -2.38 13.63 -0.38
CA GLU A 54 -1.60 14.84 -0.15
C GLU A 54 -0.14 14.51 0.17
N PHE A 55 0.11 13.45 0.95
CA PHE A 55 1.47 13.01 1.24
C PHE A 55 2.19 12.55 -0.02
N VAL A 56 1.49 11.84 -0.91
CA VAL A 56 2.06 11.37 -2.17
C VAL A 56 2.51 12.55 -3.03
N VAL A 57 1.62 13.53 -3.23
CA VAL A 57 1.88 14.72 -4.05
C VAL A 57 2.98 15.59 -3.47
N ASN A 58 2.99 15.79 -2.15
CA ASN A 58 3.90 16.74 -1.51
C ASN A 58 5.27 16.15 -1.17
N GLN A 59 5.39 14.82 -1.05
CA GLN A 59 6.62 14.18 -0.56
C GLN A 59 7.16 13.16 -1.56
N ILE A 60 6.32 12.30 -2.12
CA ILE A 60 6.78 11.18 -2.96
C ILE A 60 7.07 11.63 -4.39
N PHE A 61 6.13 12.31 -5.06
CA PHE A 61 6.35 12.75 -6.45
C PHE A 61 7.55 13.68 -6.61
N PRO A 62 7.74 14.72 -5.79
CA PRO A 62 8.90 15.60 -5.90
C PRO A 62 10.21 14.85 -5.68
N LEU A 63 10.22 13.86 -4.78
CA LEU A 63 11.39 13.03 -4.53
C LEU A 63 11.73 12.13 -5.72
N LEU A 64 10.73 11.53 -6.37
CA LEU A 64 10.95 10.72 -7.57
C LEU A 64 11.39 11.59 -8.75
N ASP A 65 10.76 12.75 -8.95
CA ASP A 65 11.00 13.65 -10.08
C ASP A 65 12.34 14.38 -10.00
N LYS A 66 12.93 14.48 -8.81
CA LYS A 66 14.31 14.98 -8.59
C LYS A 66 15.37 14.12 -9.31
N TYR A 67 15.11 12.83 -9.50
CA TYR A 67 16.06 11.90 -10.10
C TYR A 67 15.81 11.78 -11.60
N ASN A 68 16.83 12.12 -12.40
CA ASN A 68 16.80 11.91 -13.85
C ASN A 68 17.11 10.44 -14.20
N LEU A 69 16.20 9.54 -13.84
CA LEU A 69 16.30 8.10 -14.08
C LEU A 69 15.27 7.65 -15.12
N PRO A 70 15.54 6.55 -15.86
CA PRO A 70 14.51 5.88 -16.63
C PRO A 70 13.29 5.55 -15.75
N ILE A 71 12.08 5.75 -16.28
CA ILE A 71 10.83 5.48 -15.54
C ILE A 71 10.78 4.02 -15.02
N ILE A 72 11.33 3.09 -15.80
CA ILE A 72 11.43 1.67 -15.43
C ILE A 72 12.29 1.48 -14.16
N ASP A 73 13.36 2.25 -13.99
CA ASP A 73 14.21 2.21 -12.80
C ASP A 73 13.52 2.87 -11.59
N LEU A 74 12.73 3.92 -11.83
CA LEU A 74 11.87 4.51 -10.79
C LEU A 74 10.81 3.51 -10.32
N LEU A 75 10.14 2.81 -11.25
CA LEU A 75 9.17 1.76 -10.96
C LEU A 75 9.80 0.63 -10.15
N ARG A 76 10.99 0.15 -10.57
CA ARG A 76 11.76 -0.86 -9.84
C ARG A 76 12.09 -0.39 -8.43
N THR A 77 12.68 0.79 -8.30
CA THR A 77 13.14 1.34 -7.02
C THR A 77 11.97 1.57 -6.06
N TYR A 78 10.86 2.09 -6.56
CA TYR A 78 9.67 2.33 -5.73
C TYR A 78 8.97 1.01 -5.34
N THR A 79 8.95 0.01 -6.22
CA THR A 79 8.45 -1.33 -5.89
C THR A 79 9.28 -1.97 -4.78
N GLU A 80 10.61 -1.84 -4.84
CA GLU A 80 11.50 -2.32 -3.78
C GLU A 80 11.22 -1.60 -2.44
N HIS A 81 11.04 -0.28 -2.47
CA HIS A 81 10.67 0.51 -1.30
C HIS A 81 9.36 0.00 -0.67
N ILE A 82 8.30 -0.22 -1.47
CA ILE A 82 7.03 -0.77 -0.97
C ILE A 82 7.26 -2.14 -0.31
N ALA A 83 7.99 -3.04 -0.97
CA ALA A 83 8.25 -4.37 -0.47
C ALA A 83 9.03 -4.35 0.86
N GLN A 84 10.05 -3.49 0.98
CA GLN A 84 10.80 -3.30 2.22
C GLN A 84 9.93 -2.76 3.36
N GLN A 85 9.11 -1.74 3.08
CA GLN A 85 8.20 -1.17 4.09
C GLN A 85 7.18 -2.20 4.57
N LEU A 86 6.58 -2.96 3.65
CA LEU A 86 5.67 -4.04 4.02
C LEU A 86 6.39 -5.10 4.85
N ALA A 87 7.57 -5.56 4.41
CA ALA A 87 8.31 -6.60 5.09
C ALA A 87 8.64 -6.19 6.52
N GLN A 88 9.20 -4.99 6.72
CA GLN A 88 9.56 -4.43 8.03
C GLN A 88 8.36 -4.30 8.97
N ASN A 89 7.22 -3.81 8.47
CA ASN A 89 6.04 -3.58 9.32
C ASN A 89 5.26 -4.88 9.63
N LEU A 90 5.49 -5.94 8.87
CA LEU A 90 4.72 -7.19 9.00
C LEU A 90 5.52 -8.35 9.61
N GLN A 91 6.81 -8.16 9.96
CA GLN A 91 7.70 -9.23 10.44
C GLN A 91 7.15 -10.05 11.62
N ALA A 92 6.37 -9.42 12.51
CA ALA A 92 5.80 -10.09 13.68
C ALA A 92 4.60 -11.01 13.35
N HIS A 93 4.07 -10.95 12.13
CA HIS A 93 2.89 -11.72 11.73
C HIS A 93 3.28 -13.01 11.00
N LYS A 94 2.57 -14.10 11.30
CA LYS A 94 2.79 -15.40 10.65
C LYS A 94 2.30 -15.41 9.20
N SER A 95 1.13 -14.82 8.95
CA SER A 95 0.50 -14.79 7.64
C SER A 95 -0.15 -13.43 7.36
N VAL A 96 -0.28 -13.11 6.08
CA VAL A 96 -0.83 -11.86 5.56
C VAL A 96 -1.77 -12.16 4.40
N LEU A 97 -3.03 -11.77 4.54
CA LEU A 97 -4.02 -11.86 3.47
C LEU A 97 -3.96 -10.59 2.60
N VAL A 98 -3.61 -10.75 1.31
CA VAL A 98 -3.43 -9.62 0.39
C VAL A 98 -4.68 -9.44 -0.48
N THR A 99 -5.18 -8.21 -0.57
CA THR A 99 -6.41 -7.85 -1.30
C THR A 99 -6.25 -6.49 -1.97
N GLY A 100 -7.20 -6.08 -2.80
CA GLY A 100 -7.13 -4.87 -3.62
C GLY A 100 -6.17 -5.01 -4.81
N GLY A 101 -6.11 -3.98 -5.66
CA GLY A 101 -5.38 -4.07 -6.94
C GLY A 101 -3.88 -4.41 -6.81
N GLY A 102 -3.25 -4.10 -5.67
CA GLY A 102 -1.85 -4.45 -5.40
C GLY A 102 -1.60 -5.96 -5.33
N ALA A 103 -2.64 -6.77 -5.04
CA ALA A 103 -2.54 -8.23 -5.03
C ALA A 103 -2.20 -8.82 -6.41
N TYR A 104 -2.55 -8.12 -7.49
CA TYR A 104 -2.29 -8.53 -8.87
C TYR A 104 -0.89 -8.13 -9.36
N ASN A 105 -0.14 -7.32 -8.60
CA ASN A 105 1.26 -6.99 -8.92
C ASN A 105 2.18 -8.15 -8.53
N GLN A 106 2.36 -9.11 -9.44
CA GLN A 106 3.12 -10.33 -9.21
C GLN A 106 4.57 -10.05 -8.82
N PHE A 107 5.19 -9.04 -9.42
CA PHE A 107 6.56 -8.65 -9.08
C PHE A 107 6.65 -8.11 -7.65
N LEU A 108 5.74 -7.24 -7.21
CA LEU A 108 5.70 -6.75 -5.82
C LEU A 108 5.48 -7.90 -4.83
N ILE A 109 4.57 -8.83 -5.12
CA ILE A 109 4.33 -10.01 -4.30
C ILE A 109 5.60 -10.86 -4.18
N LYS A 110 6.31 -11.08 -5.29
CA LYS A 110 7.59 -11.79 -5.32
C LYS A 110 8.63 -11.07 -4.45
N ARG A 111 8.81 -9.76 -4.62
CA ARG A 111 9.75 -8.97 -3.80
C ARG A 111 9.43 -9.04 -2.31
N PHE A 112 8.15 -8.94 -1.93
CA PHE A 112 7.77 -9.08 -0.52
C PHE A 112 8.11 -10.46 0.04
N LYS A 113 7.83 -11.55 -0.70
CA LYS A 113 8.18 -12.92 -0.28
C LYS A 113 9.68 -13.12 -0.10
N GLU A 114 10.51 -12.45 -0.91
CA GLU A 114 11.96 -12.52 -0.78
C GLU A 114 12.50 -11.74 0.43
N LEU A 115 11.78 -10.71 0.88
CA LEU A 115 12.18 -9.83 1.99
C LEU A 115 11.53 -10.20 3.33
N SER A 116 10.55 -11.11 3.34
CA SER A 116 9.75 -11.45 4.51
C SER A 116 9.60 -12.95 4.67
N HIS A 117 9.54 -13.41 5.93
CA HIS A 117 9.20 -14.79 6.27
C HIS A 117 7.69 -15.01 6.45
N CYS A 118 6.88 -13.97 6.27
CA CYS A 118 5.42 -14.06 6.38
C CYS A 118 4.83 -14.88 5.24
N GLU A 119 3.89 -15.75 5.56
CA GLU A 119 3.08 -16.44 4.56
C GLU A 119 2.13 -15.44 3.88
N LEU A 120 2.31 -15.24 2.57
CA LEU A 120 1.35 -14.46 1.78
C LEU A 120 0.21 -15.34 1.28
N ILE A 121 -1.01 -15.01 1.71
CA ILE A 121 -2.24 -15.63 1.25
C ILE A 121 -2.90 -14.70 0.24
N LEU A 122 -3.00 -15.17 -1.00
CA LEU A 122 -3.78 -14.53 -2.08
C LEU A 122 -5.11 -15.28 -2.17
N PRO A 123 -6.25 -14.66 -1.78
CA PRO A 123 -7.55 -15.30 -1.86
C PRO A 123 -8.09 -15.29 -3.30
N SER A 124 -9.33 -15.75 -3.49
CA SER A 124 -10.00 -15.67 -4.79
C SER A 124 -10.16 -14.23 -5.27
N SER A 125 -10.32 -14.04 -6.59
CA SER A 125 -10.52 -12.71 -7.18
C SER A 125 -11.74 -12.00 -6.60
N GLU A 126 -12.82 -12.72 -6.27
CA GLU A 126 -13.98 -12.09 -5.62
C GLU A 126 -13.61 -11.45 -4.29
N ILE A 127 -12.80 -12.11 -3.46
CA ILE A 127 -12.35 -11.53 -2.20
C ILE A 127 -11.36 -10.38 -2.44
N ILE A 128 -10.43 -10.54 -3.39
CA ILE A 128 -9.45 -9.49 -3.72
C ILE A 128 -10.17 -8.19 -4.11
N GLU A 129 -11.20 -8.28 -4.93
CA GLU A 129 -11.90 -7.14 -5.52
C GLU A 129 -12.97 -6.55 -4.60
N PHE A 130 -13.72 -7.40 -3.89
CA PHE A 130 -14.91 -6.96 -3.13
C PHE A 130 -14.69 -6.79 -1.62
N LYS A 131 -13.51 -7.11 -1.07
CA LYS A 131 -13.27 -6.99 0.39
C LYS A 131 -13.66 -5.62 0.93
N GLU A 132 -13.30 -4.53 0.26
CA GLU A 132 -13.64 -3.18 0.75
C GLU A 132 -15.15 -2.92 0.72
N ALA A 133 -15.83 -3.27 -0.37
CA ALA A 133 -17.28 -3.15 -0.48
C ALA A 133 -18.01 -3.97 0.61
N LEU A 134 -17.54 -5.20 0.87
CA LEU A 134 -18.06 -6.06 1.93
C LEU A 134 -17.85 -5.43 3.31
N ILE A 135 -16.67 -4.85 3.57
CA ILE A 135 -16.39 -4.15 4.83
C ILE A 135 -17.32 -2.95 4.99
N PHE A 136 -17.55 -2.13 3.96
CA PHE A 136 -18.49 -1.00 4.04
C PHE A 136 -19.93 -1.45 4.31
N ALA A 137 -20.40 -2.50 3.65
CA ALA A 137 -21.71 -3.09 3.93
C ALA A 137 -21.82 -3.57 5.39
N PHE A 138 -20.78 -4.24 5.89
CA PHE A 138 -20.73 -4.71 7.28
C PHE A 138 -20.69 -3.56 8.29
N LEU A 139 -19.92 -2.49 8.02
CA LEU A 139 -19.91 -1.27 8.85
C LEU A 139 -21.30 -0.63 8.92
N GLY A 140 -22.04 -0.63 7.81
CA GLY A 140 -23.43 -0.17 7.73
C GLY A 140 -24.37 -1.02 8.59
N LEU A 141 -24.28 -2.35 8.50
CA LEU A 141 -25.05 -3.27 9.36
C LEU A 141 -24.75 -3.02 10.85
N LEU A 142 -23.48 -2.94 11.24
CA LEU A 142 -23.10 -2.65 12.62
C LEU A 142 -23.64 -1.30 13.09
N ARG A 143 -23.69 -0.30 12.21
CA ARG A 143 -24.29 1.00 12.54
C ARG A 143 -25.80 0.88 12.76
N LEU A 144 -26.52 0.15 11.92
CA LEU A 144 -27.96 -0.08 12.07
C LEU A 144 -28.28 -0.79 13.40
N GLU A 145 -27.42 -1.72 13.82
CA GLU A 145 -27.54 -2.43 15.10
C GLU A 145 -26.94 -1.67 16.30
N ASN A 146 -26.45 -0.45 16.10
CA ASN A 146 -25.76 0.38 17.09
C ASN A 146 -24.57 -0.35 17.77
N LYS A 147 -23.89 -1.23 17.03
CA LYS A 147 -22.67 -1.93 17.45
C LYS A 147 -21.42 -1.09 17.15
N VAL A 148 -20.35 -1.37 17.89
CA VAL A 148 -19.03 -0.75 17.68
C VAL A 148 -18.51 -1.15 16.30
N ASN A 149 -18.15 -0.16 15.50
CA ASN A 149 -17.57 -0.35 14.16
C ASN A 149 -16.31 0.50 13.93
N CYS A 150 -15.92 1.32 14.91
CA CYS A 150 -14.66 2.06 14.94
C CYS A 150 -13.92 1.78 16.25
N LEU A 151 -12.73 1.22 16.15
CA LEU A 151 -11.89 0.85 17.30
C LEU A 151 -10.88 1.95 17.62
N LYS A 152 -10.77 2.32 18.89
CA LYS A 152 -9.77 3.29 19.39
C LYS A 152 -8.35 2.83 19.14
N SER A 153 -8.09 1.52 19.26
CA SER A 153 -6.78 0.90 19.08
C SER A 153 -6.24 1.04 17.66
N VAL A 154 -7.13 1.19 16.68
CA VAL A 154 -6.77 1.31 15.25
C VAL A 154 -6.71 2.77 14.82
N THR A 155 -7.65 3.60 15.30
CA THR A 155 -7.85 4.97 14.81
C THR A 155 -7.20 6.06 15.67
N GLY A 156 -6.88 5.76 16.93
CA GLY A 156 -6.48 6.77 17.92
C GLY A 156 -7.64 7.59 18.51
N ALA A 157 -8.89 7.21 18.25
CA ALA A 157 -10.05 7.84 18.88
C ALA A 157 -10.01 7.72 20.43
N SER A 158 -10.72 8.59 21.15
CA SER A 158 -10.77 8.54 22.62
C SER A 158 -11.51 7.30 23.17
N LYS A 159 -12.40 6.70 22.39
CA LYS A 159 -13.14 5.48 22.74
C LYS A 159 -13.59 4.71 21.51
N ASP A 160 -13.88 3.43 21.71
CA ASP A 160 -14.62 2.62 20.75
C ASP A 160 -16.02 3.20 20.58
N HIS A 161 -16.51 3.27 19.34
CA HIS A 161 -17.82 3.85 19.07
C HIS A 161 -18.48 3.28 17.79
N SER A 162 -19.79 3.53 17.69
CA SER A 162 -20.58 3.28 16.48
C SER A 162 -20.60 4.56 15.65
N SER A 163 -20.02 4.50 14.45
CA SER A 163 -19.90 5.61 13.51
C SER A 163 -20.80 5.43 12.29
N GLY A 164 -21.11 6.52 11.60
CA GLY A 164 -22.01 6.57 10.44
C GLY A 164 -23.34 7.29 10.72
N LYS A 165 -24.04 7.71 9.67
CA LYS A 165 -25.34 8.38 9.74
C LYS A 165 -26.36 7.61 8.90
N ILE A 166 -27.54 7.35 9.49
CA ILE A 166 -28.68 6.74 8.81
C ILE A 166 -29.53 7.88 8.24
N PHE A 167 -29.90 7.77 6.97
CA PHE A 167 -30.73 8.74 6.25
C PHE A 167 -32.08 8.13 5.92
#